data_AF-A0A164J7Z2-F1
#
_entry.id   AF-A0A164J7Z2-F1
#
_cell.length_a   1.000
_cell.length_b   1.000
_cell.length_c   1.000
_cell.angle_alpha   90.00
_cell.angle_beta   90.00
_cell.angle_gamma   90.00
#
_symmetry.space_group_name_H-M   'P 1'
#
loop_
_entity.id
_entity.type
_entity.pdbx_description
1 polymer ?
#
loop_
_entity_poly.entity_id
_entity_poly.type
_entity_poly.pdbx_seq_one_letter_code
_entity_poly.pdbx_strand_id
1 'polypeptide(L)'
;VSSAYKLLSLRDNLNPDIQRSEAHLFFLSLTYDLALVELERRYGSAEVVMQAHVQHLAAMQPFKSGDYQALFEMATMVRDVVTSAQSLNFQQEITHSTVVLQLATKMPLDLQREWGRTAYSLRPKTASLADFDKWIDGVIGAEESRGANFLIQNNKSSSAQPRQNQYNGPTMLYTNMEEVRKENVCQICRAD
;
A
#
# COMPACT_ATOMS: atom_id res chain seq x y z
N VAL A 1 22.50 -16.89 -1.09
CA VAL A 1 21.38 -16.84 -2.06
C VAL A 1 21.97 -16.91 -3.47
N SER A 2 21.58 -17.90 -4.28
CA SER A 2 22.10 -18.10 -5.64
C SER A 2 21.73 -16.92 -6.56
N SER A 3 22.63 -16.47 -7.44
CA SER A 3 22.41 -15.36 -8.37
C SER A 3 21.20 -15.59 -9.28
N ALA A 4 20.90 -16.85 -9.61
CA ALA A 4 19.72 -17.23 -10.39
C ALA A 4 18.40 -16.93 -9.64
N TYR A 5 18.37 -17.13 -8.32
CA TYR A 5 17.20 -16.84 -7.50
C TYR A 5 16.96 -15.33 -7.37
N LYS A 6 18.04 -14.54 -7.22
CA LYS A 6 17.95 -13.08 -7.21
C LYS A 6 17.40 -12.53 -8.53
N LEU A 7 17.81 -13.10 -9.65
CA LEU A 7 17.37 -12.69 -10.98
C LEU A 7 15.91 -13.06 -11.26
N LEU A 8 15.45 -14.23 -10.81
CA LEU A 8 14.02 -14.60 -10.84
C LEU A 8 13.18 -13.68 -9.96
N SER A 9 13.65 -13.42 -8.74
CA SER A 9 12.97 -12.49 -7.83
C SER A 9 12.90 -11.08 -8.42
N LEU A 10 13.97 -10.59 -9.06
CA LEU A 10 13.96 -9.30 -9.76
C LEU A 10 12.89 -9.26 -10.85
N ARG A 11 12.85 -10.27 -11.72
CA ARG A 11 11.84 -10.39 -12.77
C ARG A 11 10.43 -10.32 -12.21
N ASP A 12 10.14 -11.09 -11.17
CA ASP A 12 8.81 -11.21 -10.60
C ASP A 12 8.34 -9.90 -9.91
N ASN A 13 9.27 -8.99 -9.59
CA ASN A 13 8.96 -7.66 -9.03
C ASN A 13 8.80 -6.56 -10.09
N LEU A 14 9.10 -6.81 -11.36
CA LEU A 14 8.94 -5.82 -12.42
C LEU A 14 7.49 -5.74 -12.91
N ASN A 15 7.10 -4.59 -13.44
CA ASN A 15 5.84 -4.44 -14.16
C ASN A 15 5.79 -5.44 -15.35
N PRO A 16 4.67 -6.15 -15.59
CA PRO A 16 4.55 -7.12 -16.68
C PRO A 16 4.91 -6.56 -18.06
N ASP A 17 4.74 -5.26 -18.31
CA ASP A 17 5.13 -4.63 -19.57
C ASP A 17 6.67 -4.51 -19.71
N ILE A 18 7.36 -4.25 -18.59
CA ILE A 18 8.83 -4.26 -18.53
C ILE A 18 9.35 -5.70 -18.65
N GLN A 19 8.69 -6.66 -18.00
CA GLN A 19 9.05 -8.08 -18.13
C GLN A 19 8.96 -8.58 -19.58
N ARG A 20 7.91 -8.16 -20.31
CA ARG A 20 7.73 -8.56 -21.72
C ARG A 20 8.73 -7.87 -22.65
N SER A 21 8.99 -6.59 -22.47
CA SER A 21 9.92 -5.83 -23.32
C SER A 21 11.39 -6.20 -23.08
N GLU A 22 11.76 -6.45 -21.82
CA GLU A 22 13.13 -6.78 -21.42
C GLU A 22 13.31 -8.28 -21.12
N ALA A 23 12.46 -9.13 -21.69
CA ALA A 23 12.49 -10.58 -21.51
C ALA A 23 13.89 -11.17 -21.73
N HIS A 24 14.62 -10.65 -22.73
CA HIS A 24 15.97 -11.09 -23.07
C HIS A 24 16.97 -10.95 -21.91
N LEU A 25 16.80 -9.97 -21.00
CA LEU A 25 17.64 -9.80 -19.81
C LEU A 25 17.54 -10.97 -18.83
N PHE A 26 16.45 -11.75 -18.89
CA PHE A 26 16.15 -12.83 -17.95
C PHE A 26 16.31 -14.24 -18.54
N PHE A 27 16.49 -14.37 -19.85
CA PHE A 27 16.70 -15.66 -20.53
C PHE A 27 18.14 -15.89 -20.98
N LEU A 28 18.94 -14.83 -21.13
CA LEU A 28 20.38 -14.93 -21.32
C LEU A 28 21.03 -15.35 -19.99
N SER A 29 22.20 -15.99 -20.04
CA SER A 29 23.02 -16.33 -18.86
C SER A 29 23.62 -15.09 -18.18
N LEU A 30 22.87 -13.99 -18.12
CA LEU A 30 23.23 -12.76 -17.45
C LEU A 30 23.26 -13.00 -15.94
N THR A 31 24.21 -12.35 -15.29
CA THR A 31 24.21 -12.25 -13.84
C THR A 31 23.17 -11.21 -13.39
N TYR A 32 22.70 -11.35 -12.15
CA TYR A 32 21.81 -10.38 -11.51
C TYR A 32 22.33 -8.94 -11.65
N ASP A 33 23.63 -8.74 -11.46
CA ASP A 33 24.24 -7.40 -11.51
C ASP A 33 24.17 -6.78 -12.90
N LEU A 34 24.36 -7.56 -13.97
CA LEU A 34 24.25 -7.07 -15.35
C LEU A 34 22.80 -6.71 -15.72
N ALA A 35 21.84 -7.53 -15.29
CA ALA A 35 20.43 -7.23 -15.51
C ALA A 35 20.00 -5.97 -14.76
N LEU A 36 20.48 -5.80 -13.52
CA LEU A 36 20.19 -4.62 -12.71
C LEU A 36 20.79 -3.35 -13.33
N VAL A 37 22.05 -3.39 -13.79
CA VAL A 37 22.69 -2.25 -14.47
C VAL A 37 21.93 -1.83 -15.72
N GLU A 38 21.45 -2.77 -16.54
CA GLU A 38 20.70 -2.42 -17.75
C GLU A 38 19.31 -1.86 -17.43
N LEU A 39 18.66 -2.36 -16.38
CA LEU A 39 17.40 -1.78 -15.88
C LEU A 39 17.62 -0.37 -15.31
N GLU A 40 18.67 -0.15 -14.52
CA GLU A 40 19.02 1.17 -13.99
C GLU A 40 19.38 2.14 -15.12
N ARG A 41 20.08 1.67 -16.16
CA ARG A 41 20.42 2.49 -17.32
C ARG A 41 19.18 2.95 -18.10
N ARG A 42 18.13 2.12 -18.18
CA ARG A 42 16.91 2.40 -18.96
C ARG A 42 15.83 3.12 -18.15
N TYR A 43 15.65 2.72 -16.89
CA TYR A 43 14.53 3.16 -16.05
C TYR A 43 14.98 3.93 -14.80
N GLY A 44 16.26 3.87 -14.45
CA GLY A 44 16.83 4.53 -13.27
C GLY A 44 17.19 6.01 -13.48
N SER A 45 16.96 6.57 -14.67
CA SER A 45 17.12 8.01 -14.87
C SER A 45 16.11 8.76 -14.01
N ALA A 46 16.60 9.74 -13.24
CA ALA A 46 15.81 10.43 -12.25
C ALA A 46 14.57 11.16 -12.84
N GLU A 47 14.66 11.65 -14.08
CA GLU A 47 13.55 12.26 -14.83
C GLU A 47 12.41 11.26 -15.09
N VAL A 48 12.73 10.05 -15.56
CA VAL A 48 11.75 8.98 -15.81
C VAL A 48 11.08 8.54 -14.51
N VAL A 49 11.85 8.42 -13.43
CA VAL A 49 11.32 8.08 -12.10
C VAL A 49 10.37 9.18 -11.61
N MET A 50 10.74 10.46 -11.75
CA MET A 50 9.87 11.57 -11.38
C MET A 50 8.60 11.63 -12.23
N GLN A 51 8.72 11.45 -13.54
CA GLN A 51 7.59 11.44 -14.45
C GLN A 51 6.59 10.33 -14.10
N ALA A 52 7.07 9.14 -13.77
CA ALA A 52 6.22 8.02 -13.33
C ALA A 52 5.46 8.36 -12.04
N HIS A 53 6.13 8.98 -11.06
CA HIS A 53 5.49 9.45 -9.83
C HIS A 53 4.42 10.53 -10.10
N VAL A 54 4.70 11.50 -10.97
CA VAL A 54 3.72 12.53 -11.35
C VAL A 54 2.51 11.92 -12.06
N GLN A 55 2.72 10.97 -12.96
CA GLN A 55 1.64 10.24 -13.62
C GLN A 55 0.79 9.46 -12.62
N HIS A 56 1.42 8.82 -11.64
CA HIS A 56 0.73 8.08 -10.60
C HIS A 56 -0.17 9.00 -9.75
N LEU A 57 0.35 10.16 -9.34
CA LEU A 57 -0.42 11.18 -8.62
C LEU A 57 -1.59 11.73 -9.45
N ALA A 58 -1.39 11.95 -10.76
CA ALA A 58 -2.43 12.44 -11.66
C ALA A 58 -3.58 11.43 -11.87
N ALA A 59 -3.26 10.13 -11.84
CA ALA A 59 -4.22 9.03 -12.01
C ALA A 59 -5.11 8.81 -10.77
N MET A 60 -4.80 9.45 -9.65
CA MET A 60 -5.56 9.33 -8.41
C MET A 60 -7.02 9.74 -8.60
N GLN A 61 -7.93 8.94 -8.05
CA GLN A 61 -9.36 9.20 -8.11
C GLN A 61 -9.76 10.24 -7.06
N PRO A 62 -10.70 11.14 -7.38
CA PRO A 62 -11.30 12.00 -6.36
C PRO A 62 -12.02 11.17 -5.29
N PHE A 63 -11.91 11.57 -4.04
CA PHE A 63 -12.54 10.87 -2.90
C PHE A 63 -13.49 11.79 -2.11
N LYS A 64 -14.30 11.18 -1.24
CA LYS A 64 -15.37 11.87 -0.47
C LYS A 64 -14.91 12.21 0.95
N SER A 65 -15.56 13.19 1.57
CA SER A 65 -15.34 13.52 2.99
C SER A 65 -15.60 12.27 3.85
N GLY A 66 -14.68 11.99 4.79
CA GLY A 66 -14.76 10.83 5.68
C GLY A 66 -14.15 9.55 5.12
N ASP A 67 -13.64 9.54 3.89
CA ASP A 67 -12.87 8.42 3.34
C ASP A 67 -11.42 8.47 3.83
N TYR A 68 -11.20 7.93 5.03
CA TYR A 68 -9.88 7.89 5.65
C TYR A 68 -8.88 7.05 4.84
N GLN A 69 -9.33 5.95 4.23
CA GLN A 69 -8.45 5.08 3.46
C GLN A 69 -7.89 5.82 2.24
N ALA A 70 -8.75 6.49 1.47
CA ALA A 70 -8.30 7.27 0.31
C ALA A 70 -7.38 8.44 0.73
N LEU A 71 -7.66 9.08 1.87
CA LEU A 71 -6.79 10.12 2.43
C LEU A 71 -5.41 9.57 2.79
N PHE A 72 -5.35 8.42 3.46
CA PHE A 72 -4.10 7.75 3.83
C PHE A 72 -3.30 7.30 2.60
N GLU A 73 -3.98 6.74 1.60
CA GLU A 73 -3.36 6.36 0.32
C GLU A 73 -2.76 7.57 -0.39
N MET A 74 -3.48 8.70 -0.43
CA MET A 74 -2.97 9.96 -1.00
C MET A 74 -1.70 10.42 -0.27
N ALA A 75 -1.72 10.46 1.06
CA ALA A 75 -0.55 10.90 1.83
C ALA A 75 0.65 9.97 1.65
N THR A 76 0.42 8.66 1.60
CA THR A 76 1.47 7.67 1.35
C THR A 76 2.11 7.90 -0.02
N MET A 77 1.29 8.04 -1.07
CA MET A 77 1.78 8.33 -2.41
C MET A 77 2.58 9.63 -2.49
N VAL A 78 2.09 10.70 -1.86
CA VAL A 78 2.78 11.99 -1.81
C VAL A 78 4.12 11.86 -1.08
N ARG A 79 4.15 11.18 0.06
CA ARG A 79 5.37 10.91 0.84
C ARG A 79 6.39 10.13 0.02
N ASP A 80 5.95 9.12 -0.74
CA ASP A 80 6.81 8.34 -1.63
C ASP A 80 7.44 9.23 -2.70
N VAL A 81 6.66 10.10 -3.36
CA VAL A 81 7.17 11.04 -4.36
C VAL A 81 8.20 12.00 -3.76
N VAL A 82 7.90 12.60 -2.60
CA VAL A 82 8.81 13.55 -1.93
C VAL A 82 10.10 12.86 -1.51
N THR A 83 10.03 11.64 -0.97
CA THR A 83 11.20 10.87 -0.53
C THR A 83 12.07 10.44 -1.72
N SER A 84 11.45 9.95 -2.81
CA SER A 84 12.15 9.60 -4.05
C SER A 84 12.85 10.81 -4.66
N ALA A 85 12.20 11.97 -4.67
CA ALA A 85 12.78 13.15 -5.28
C ALA A 85 13.92 13.76 -4.42
N GLN A 86 13.85 13.63 -3.09
CA GLN A 86 14.95 13.96 -2.19
C GLN A 86 16.17 13.07 -2.42
N SER A 87 15.97 11.74 -2.56
CA SER A 87 17.07 10.79 -2.76
C SER A 87 17.79 10.96 -4.09
N LEU A 88 17.07 11.43 -5.12
CA LEU A 88 17.60 11.71 -6.45
C LEU A 88 18.23 13.11 -6.60
N ASN A 89 18.40 13.86 -5.50
CA ASN A 89 18.87 15.26 -5.49
C ASN A 89 18.08 16.19 -6.43
N PHE A 90 16.82 15.87 -6.70
CA PHE A 90 15.92 16.68 -7.52
C PHE A 90 15.35 17.85 -6.69
N GLN A 91 16.23 18.73 -6.23
CA GLN A 91 15.87 19.87 -5.39
C GLN A 91 15.05 20.93 -6.16
N GLN A 92 15.14 20.96 -7.49
CA GLN A 92 14.54 22.02 -8.32
C GLN A 92 13.21 21.62 -9.00
N GLU A 93 12.92 20.33 -9.21
CA GLU A 93 11.69 19.88 -9.89
C GLU A 93 10.51 19.61 -8.94
N ILE A 94 10.75 19.33 -7.64
CA ILE A 94 9.65 19.17 -6.64
C ILE A 94 8.87 20.48 -6.40
N THR A 95 9.23 21.55 -7.12
CA THR A 95 8.54 22.82 -7.25
C THR A 95 7.27 22.74 -8.14
N HIS A 96 6.68 21.55 -8.32
CA HIS A 96 5.45 21.42 -9.10
C HIS A 96 4.22 21.87 -8.31
N SER A 97 4.08 23.18 -8.16
CA SER A 97 2.83 23.84 -7.73
C SER A 97 1.61 23.32 -8.51
N THR A 98 1.80 22.95 -9.78
CA THR A 98 0.76 22.31 -10.62
C THR A 98 0.32 20.94 -10.11
N VAL A 99 1.25 20.09 -9.67
CA VAL A 99 0.91 18.75 -9.14
C VAL A 99 0.14 18.89 -7.82
N VAL A 100 0.58 19.81 -6.96
CA VAL A 100 -0.13 20.14 -5.72
C VAL A 100 -1.53 20.67 -6.00
N LEU A 101 -1.69 21.52 -7.01
CA LEU A 101 -3.01 22.02 -7.41
C LEU A 101 -3.90 20.87 -7.92
N GLN A 102 -3.36 19.97 -8.75
CA GLN A 102 -4.09 18.81 -9.25
C GLN A 102 -4.53 17.87 -8.12
N LEU A 103 -3.62 17.56 -7.18
CA LEU A 103 -3.95 16.77 -5.99
C LEU A 103 -5.02 17.43 -5.14
N ALA A 104 -4.93 18.74 -4.95
CA ALA A 104 -5.95 19.48 -4.23
C ALA A 104 -7.34 19.29 -4.86
N THR A 105 -7.46 19.28 -6.19
CA THR A 105 -8.76 19.04 -6.84
C THR A 105 -9.35 17.65 -6.59
N LYS A 106 -8.54 16.66 -6.19
CA LYS A 106 -9.00 15.29 -5.89
C LYS A 106 -9.58 15.16 -4.49
N MET A 107 -9.26 16.10 -3.59
CA MET A 107 -9.74 16.06 -2.21
C MET A 107 -11.19 16.59 -2.10
N PRO A 108 -11.91 16.26 -1.02
CA PRO A 108 -13.18 16.90 -0.68
C PRO A 108 -13.04 18.41 -0.42
N LEU A 109 -14.12 19.15 -0.61
CA LEU A 109 -14.13 20.63 -0.51
C LEU A 109 -13.63 21.17 0.83
N ASP A 110 -13.85 20.45 1.94
CA ASP A 110 -13.41 20.87 3.26
C ASP A 110 -11.87 20.88 3.35
N LEU A 111 -11.24 19.79 2.91
CA LEU A 111 -9.78 19.65 2.83
C LEU A 111 -9.17 20.60 1.79
N GLN A 112 -9.85 20.83 0.67
CA GLN A 112 -9.43 21.83 -0.32
C GLN A 112 -9.35 23.24 0.27
N ARG A 113 -10.36 23.64 1.07
CA ARG A 113 -10.40 24.95 1.71
C ARG A 113 -9.32 25.09 2.77
N GLU A 114 -9.11 24.04 3.56
CA GLU A 114 -8.06 24.02 4.59
C GLU A 114 -6.66 24.10 3.96
N TRP A 115 -6.38 23.27 2.95
CA TRP A 115 -5.15 23.37 2.17
C TRP A 115 -4.98 24.76 1.55
N GLY A 116 -6.03 25.33 0.98
CA GLY A 116 -5.98 26.68 0.39
C GLY A 116 -5.57 27.76 1.39
N ARG A 117 -5.99 27.66 2.65
CA ARG A 117 -5.56 28.56 3.75
C ARG A 117 -4.10 28.34 4.11
N THR A 118 -3.66 27.08 4.24
CA THR A 118 -2.27 26.72 4.51
C THR A 118 -1.34 27.18 3.39
N ALA A 119 -1.72 26.95 2.12
CA ALA A 119 -0.94 27.40 0.97
C ALA A 119 -0.84 28.93 0.89
N TYR A 120 -1.89 29.65 1.29
CA TYR A 120 -1.87 31.11 1.34
C TYR A 120 -0.94 31.65 2.43
N SER A 121 -0.85 30.99 3.59
CA SER A 121 0.02 31.42 4.69
C SER A 121 1.51 31.24 4.42
N LEU A 122 1.88 30.43 3.40
CA LEU A 122 3.28 30.22 2.98
C LEU A 122 3.85 31.34 2.10
N ARG A 123 3.05 32.36 1.73
CA ARG A 123 3.50 33.48 0.92
C ARG A 123 4.64 34.26 1.61
N PRO A 124 5.64 34.77 0.85
CA PRO A 124 5.67 34.92 -0.61
C PRO A 124 6.13 33.67 -1.39
N LYS A 125 6.51 32.58 -0.73
CA LYS A 125 6.94 31.34 -1.37
C LYS A 125 5.72 30.60 -1.93
N THR A 126 5.84 30.06 -3.14
CA THR A 126 4.82 29.14 -3.68
C THR A 126 4.87 27.82 -2.91
N ALA A 127 3.70 27.34 -2.47
CA ALA A 127 3.59 26.07 -1.77
C ALA A 127 4.16 24.92 -2.64
N SER A 128 5.06 24.14 -2.05
CA SER A 128 5.70 23.00 -2.70
C SER A 128 4.99 21.69 -2.36
N LEU A 129 5.33 20.61 -3.08
CA LEU A 129 4.82 19.27 -2.77
C LEU A 129 5.27 18.80 -1.37
N ALA A 130 6.44 19.20 -0.90
CA ALA A 130 6.90 18.92 0.46
C ALA A 130 6.07 19.65 1.53
N ASP A 131 5.59 20.87 1.23
CA ASP A 131 4.69 21.58 2.13
C ASP A 131 3.31 20.89 2.18
N PHE A 132 2.85 20.36 1.04
CA PHE A 132 1.63 19.56 0.95
C PHE A 132 1.73 18.24 1.74
N ASP A 133 2.86 17.53 1.60
CA ASP A 133 3.17 16.31 2.36
C ASP A 133 3.13 16.55 3.87
N LYS A 134 3.79 17.60 4.35
CA LYS A 134 3.77 17.96 5.77
C LYS A 134 2.36 18.30 6.27
N TRP A 135 1.56 18.98 5.44
CA TRP A 135 0.20 19.33 5.80
C TRP A 135 -0.71 18.10 5.89
N ILE A 136 -0.70 17.23 4.87
CA ILE A 136 -1.59 16.06 4.81
C ILE A 136 -1.26 15.05 5.91
N ASP A 137 0.02 14.93 6.31
CA ASP A 137 0.48 14.16 7.47
C ASP A 137 -0.18 14.66 8.77
N GLY A 138 -0.27 15.98 8.95
CA GLY A 138 -0.97 16.60 10.08
C GLY A 138 -2.48 16.35 10.07
N VAL A 139 -3.12 16.36 8.89
CA VAL A 139 -4.54 16.02 8.74
C VAL A 139 -4.79 14.56 9.15
N ILE A 140 -3.94 13.62 8.70
CA ILE A 140 -4.03 12.21 9.08
C ILE A 140 -3.83 12.05 10.58
N GLY A 141 -2.80 12.65 11.17
CA GLY A 141 -2.57 12.58 12.61
C GLY A 141 -3.73 13.13 13.44
N ALA A 142 -4.41 14.18 12.94
CA ALA A 142 -5.63 14.71 13.57
C ALA A 142 -6.82 13.73 13.45
N GLU A 143 -7.01 13.09 12.30
CA GLU A 143 -8.04 12.07 12.09
C GLU A 143 -7.80 10.81 12.95
N GLU A 144 -6.56 10.37 13.08
CA GLU A 144 -6.16 9.28 13.97
C GLU A 144 -6.46 9.63 15.44
N SER A 145 -6.12 10.85 15.86
CA SER A 145 -6.40 11.35 17.22
C SER A 145 -7.90 11.47 17.52
N ARG A 146 -8.72 11.69 16.48
CA ARG A 146 -10.19 11.72 16.57
C ARG A 146 -10.81 10.32 16.71
N GLY A 147 -10.03 9.26 16.58
CA GLY A 147 -10.49 7.89 16.69
C GLY A 147 -10.99 7.29 15.38
N ALA A 148 -10.52 7.76 14.22
CA ALA A 148 -10.79 7.14 12.92
C ALA A 148 -10.32 5.67 12.82
N ASN A 149 -9.58 5.18 13.82
CA ASN A 149 -9.24 3.78 14.12
C ASN A 149 -8.90 2.88 12.91
N PHE A 150 -7.59 2.78 12.63
CA PHE A 150 -6.78 1.57 12.73
C PHE A 150 -7.21 0.26 12.01
N LEU A 151 -8.13 0.30 11.05
CA LEU A 151 -8.42 -0.85 10.17
C LEU A 151 -7.49 -0.92 8.93
N ILE A 152 -6.26 -0.44 9.04
CA ILE A 152 -5.17 -0.85 8.15
C ILE A 152 -4.36 -1.94 8.86
N GLN A 153 -5.04 -3.02 9.25
CA GLN A 153 -4.39 -4.29 9.54
C GLN A 153 -5.06 -5.40 8.72
N ASN A 154 -4.24 -5.98 7.85
CA ASN A 154 -4.33 -7.35 7.35
C ASN A 154 -5.53 -7.73 6.45
N ASN A 155 -5.39 -7.44 5.15
CA ASN A 155 -5.96 -8.31 4.10
C ASN A 155 -4.85 -8.93 3.21
N LYS A 156 -3.80 -9.47 3.84
CA LYS A 156 -2.92 -10.48 3.26
C LYS A 156 -2.57 -11.56 4.30
N SER A 157 -3.56 -12.39 4.60
CA SER A 157 -3.54 -13.75 5.18
C SER A 157 -4.82 -13.91 6.02
N SER A 158 -5.81 -14.68 5.57
CA SER A 158 -5.84 -16.11 5.87
C SER A 158 -6.89 -16.82 5.01
N SER A 159 -6.53 -18.04 4.62
CA SER A 159 -7.36 -19.10 4.04
C SER A 159 -8.88 -18.95 4.11
N ALA A 160 -9.54 -19.18 2.98
CA ALA A 160 -10.92 -19.64 2.94
C ALA A 160 -11.11 -20.85 3.88
N GLN A 161 -11.84 -20.66 4.98
CA GLN A 161 -12.47 -21.76 5.70
C GLN A 161 -13.96 -21.81 5.32
N PRO A 162 -14.50 -22.99 4.97
CA PRO A 162 -15.88 -23.13 4.57
C PRO A 162 -16.83 -22.89 5.76
N ARG A 163 -17.88 -22.11 5.49
CA ARG A 163 -18.99 -21.80 6.38
C ARG A 163 -19.60 -23.10 6.94
N GLN A 164 -19.48 -23.34 8.24
CA GLN A 164 -20.35 -24.29 8.94
C GLN A 164 -21.62 -23.55 9.36
N ASN A 165 -22.75 -23.96 8.77
CA ASN A 165 -24.09 -23.52 9.12
C ASN A 165 -24.39 -23.87 10.59
N GLN A 166 -24.49 -22.84 11.42
CA GLN A 166 -24.92 -22.97 12.81
C GLN A 166 -26.46 -22.98 12.83
N TYR A 167 -27.04 -24.18 12.90
CA TYR A 167 -28.48 -24.37 13.12
C TYR A 167 -28.79 -24.11 14.60
N ASN A 168 -29.52 -23.03 14.90
CA ASN A 168 -30.00 -22.71 16.24
C ASN A 168 -31.18 -23.63 16.60
N GLY A 169 -30.89 -24.76 17.25
CA GLY A 169 -31.89 -25.57 17.95
C GLY A 169 -32.23 -24.98 19.33
N PRO A 170 -33.44 -25.23 19.86
CA PRO A 170 -33.91 -24.57 21.08
C PRO A 170 -33.15 -25.04 22.32
N THR A 171 -32.86 -24.07 23.20
CA THR A 171 -32.22 -24.23 24.50
C THR A 171 -33.01 -25.20 25.40
N MET A 172 -32.44 -26.37 25.68
CA MET A 172 -32.95 -27.27 26.72
C MET A 172 -32.19 -27.00 28.02
N LEU A 173 -32.93 -26.54 29.05
CA LEU A 173 -32.45 -26.37 30.41
C LEU A 173 -32.06 -27.73 30.98
N TYR A 174 -30.80 -27.89 31.39
CA TYR A 174 -30.34 -29.07 32.12
C TYR A 174 -30.84 -29.02 33.57
N THR A 175 -31.74 -29.94 33.91
CA THR A 175 -31.91 -30.43 35.28
C THR A 175 -31.36 -31.85 35.36
N ASN A 176 -30.48 -32.05 36.35
CA ASN A 176 -29.82 -33.30 36.71
C ASN A 176 -30.79 -34.48 36.83
N MET A 177 -30.45 -35.62 36.24
CA MET A 177 -30.82 -36.94 36.78
C MET A 177 -29.81 -38.00 36.39
N GLU A 178 -29.65 -38.92 37.33
CA GLU A 178 -28.64 -39.95 37.50
C GLU A 178 -28.63 -41.06 36.44
N GLU A 179 -27.43 -41.65 36.30
CA GLU A 179 -27.18 -43.10 36.16
C GLU A 179 -27.69 -43.80 34.88
N VAL A 180 -26.75 -44.34 34.08
CA VAL A 180 -26.55 -45.80 33.94
C VAL A 180 -25.32 -46.09 33.07
N ARG A 181 -24.46 -46.91 33.67
CA ARG A 181 -23.23 -47.57 33.20
C ARG A 181 -23.45 -48.48 31.98
N LYS A 182 -22.51 -48.44 31.01
CA LYS A 182 -21.96 -49.52 30.15
C LYS A 182 -21.30 -48.87 28.92
N GLU A 183 -20.18 -49.31 28.36
CA GLU A 183 -19.15 -50.32 28.64
C GLU A 183 -17.98 -49.92 27.72
N ASN A 184 -16.77 -49.84 28.26
CA ASN A 184 -15.56 -49.49 27.50
C ASN A 184 -15.03 -50.74 26.78
N VAL A 185 -14.86 -50.67 25.46
CA VAL A 185 -13.95 -51.58 24.74
C VAL A 185 -13.03 -50.75 23.86
N CYS A 186 -11.80 -50.57 24.34
CA CYS A 186 -10.65 -50.11 23.58
C CYS A 186 -10.04 -51.33 22.88
N GLN A 187 -10.01 -51.34 21.54
CA GLN A 187 -9.21 -52.30 20.79
C GLN A 187 -7.89 -51.64 20.37
N ILE A 188 -6.85 -52.17 20.99
CA ILE A 188 -5.43 -51.83 20.92
C ILE A 188 -4.82 -52.14 19.55
N CYS A 189 -3.82 -51.30 19.24
CA CYS A 189 -2.80 -51.38 18.19
C CYS A 189 -2.06 -52.73 18.07
N ARG A 190 -1.63 -53.08 16.84
CA ARG A 190 -0.39 -53.84 16.44
C ARG A 190 -0.40 -53.92 14.89
N ALA A 191 0.63 -53.65 14.08
CA ALA A 191 2.09 -53.75 14.18
C ALA A 191 2.55 -55.19 14.53
N ASP A 192 2.55 -56.08 13.53
CA ASP A 192 3.73 -56.51 12.77
C ASP A 192 3.30 -57.07 11.40
#